data_AF-A0A444J2M4-F1
#
_entry.id   AF-A0A444J2M4-F1
#
_cell.length_a   1.000
_cell.length_b   1.000
_cell.length_c   1.000
_cell.angle_alpha   90.00
_cell.angle_beta   90.00
_cell.angle_gamma   90.00
#
_symmetry.space_group_name_H-M   'P 1'
#
loop_
_entity.id
_entity.type
_entity.pdbx_description
1 polymer ?
#
loop_
_entity_poly.entity_id
_entity_poly.type
_entity_poly.pdbx_seq_one_letter_code
_entity_poly.pdbx_strand_id
1 'polypeptide(L)'
;TAGQKSGRHLQILAEIMRLRRACCNPKLIDEHTKISSSKLRVFAEVVEELLESHHKALVFSQFTGHLALIREHLDREKISYQYLDGTTPARERIRRVDAFQAGEGDLFLISLKAGGLGLNLTAADYVIHMDPWWNPAVEDQAADRAHRIGQTRPVTVYRLVTTDTIEEKIVKLHHEKRNLANSLLEGTDSGARVSADELLELIRAS
;
A
#
# COMPACT_ATOMS: atom_id res chain seq x y z
N THR A 1 28.66 -22.48 -1.32
CA THR A 1 28.31 -22.62 -2.76
C THR A 1 27.20 -21.63 -3.14
N ALA A 2 27.04 -21.30 -4.42
CA ALA A 2 26.02 -20.34 -4.89
C ALA A 2 24.59 -20.65 -4.41
N GLY A 3 24.24 -21.94 -4.25
CA GLY A 3 22.95 -22.37 -3.69
C GLY A 3 22.71 -21.97 -2.23
N GLN A 4 23.75 -21.90 -1.40
CA GLN A 4 23.64 -21.50 0.00
C GLN A 4 23.45 -19.98 0.17
N LYS A 5 24.01 -19.17 -0.76
CA LYS A 5 23.79 -17.71 -0.80
C LYS A 5 22.38 -17.35 -1.28
N SER A 6 21.84 -18.09 -2.25
CA SER A 6 20.47 -17.92 -2.75
C SER A 6 19.42 -18.24 -1.66
N GLY A 7 19.59 -19.34 -0.91
CA GLY A 7 18.70 -19.69 0.19
C GLY A 7 18.68 -18.66 1.32
N ARG A 8 19.85 -18.10 1.69
CA ARG A 8 19.95 -17.04 2.70
C ARG A 8 19.25 -15.74 2.26
N HIS A 9 19.40 -15.34 1.00
CA HIS A 9 18.75 -14.15 0.46
C HIS A 9 17.21 -14.29 0.50
N LEU A 10 16.68 -15.46 0.11
CA LEU A 10 15.25 -15.74 0.16
C LEU A 10 14.71 -15.70 1.60
N GLN A 11 15.45 -16.23 2.57
CA GLN A 11 15.07 -16.18 3.99
C GLN A 11 15.01 -14.73 4.50
N ILE A 12 15.99 -13.89 4.17
CA ILE A 12 16.00 -12.47 4.56
C ILE A 12 14.77 -11.75 3.99
N LEU A 13 14.45 -11.96 2.71
CA LEU A 13 13.25 -11.37 2.10
C LEU A 13 11.97 -11.84 2.78
N ALA A 14 11.88 -13.13 3.16
CA ALA A 14 10.73 -13.65 3.89
C ALA A 14 10.55 -12.97 5.26
N GLU A 15 11.64 -12.76 6.01
CA GLU A 15 11.59 -12.05 7.30
C GLU A 15 11.21 -10.58 7.13
N ILE A 16 11.77 -9.88 6.13
CA ILE A 16 11.38 -8.49 5.82
C ILE A 16 9.89 -8.44 5.49
N MET A 17 9.39 -9.37 4.68
CA MET A 17 7.96 -9.44 4.35
C MET A 17 7.09 -9.69 5.58
N ARG A 18 7.55 -10.52 6.51
CA ARG A 18 6.86 -10.76 7.79
C ARG A 18 6.84 -9.51 8.66
N LEU A 19 7.96 -8.79 8.80
CA LEU A 19 8.03 -7.54 9.54
C LEU A 19 7.11 -6.48 8.94
N ARG A 20 7.10 -6.31 7.61
CA ARG A 20 6.20 -5.36 6.93
C ARG A 20 4.73 -5.68 7.16
N ARG A 21 4.34 -6.96 7.12
CA ARG A 21 2.97 -7.39 7.47
C ARG A 21 2.63 -7.05 8.92
N ALA A 22 3.55 -7.24 9.85
CA ALA A 22 3.34 -6.88 11.26
C ALA A 22 3.13 -5.36 11.43
N CYS A 23 3.92 -4.54 10.73
CA CYS A 23 3.77 -3.07 10.72
C CYS A 23 2.42 -2.62 10.18
N CYS A 24 1.92 -3.29 9.13
CA CYS A 24 0.59 -3.04 8.56
C CYS A 24 -0.52 -3.31 9.60
N ASN A 25 -0.57 -4.56 10.07
CA ASN A 25 -1.51 -4.97 11.10
C ASN A 25 -1.01 -6.26 11.75
N PRO A 26 -0.87 -6.33 13.09
CA PRO A 26 -0.43 -7.55 13.79
C PRO A 26 -1.26 -8.80 13.43
N LYS A 27 -2.56 -8.64 13.13
CA LYS A 27 -3.45 -9.74 12.72
C LYS A 27 -3.03 -10.41 11.41
N LEU A 28 -2.22 -9.74 10.59
CA LEU A 28 -1.67 -10.35 9.38
C LEU A 28 -0.59 -11.38 9.70
N ILE A 29 -0.03 -11.39 10.90
CA ILE A 29 0.93 -12.40 11.33
C ILE A 29 0.30 -13.44 12.24
N ASP A 30 -0.59 -13.00 13.13
CA ASP A 30 -1.33 -13.85 14.06
C ASP A 30 -2.74 -13.31 14.23
N GLU A 31 -3.73 -14.01 13.67
CA GLU A 31 -5.15 -13.62 13.71
C GLU A 31 -5.70 -13.51 15.14
N HIS A 32 -5.09 -14.23 16.10
CA HIS A 32 -5.52 -14.27 17.50
C HIS A 32 -4.81 -13.24 18.39
N THR A 33 -3.93 -12.42 17.81
CA THR A 33 -3.21 -11.41 18.57
C THR A 33 -4.15 -10.40 19.24
N LYS A 34 -3.82 -10.01 20.47
CA LYS A 34 -4.50 -8.94 21.20
C LYS A 34 -3.89 -7.56 20.92
N ILE A 35 -2.80 -7.50 20.16
CA ILE A 35 -2.13 -6.25 19.83
C ILE A 35 -2.98 -5.50 18.79
N SER A 36 -3.43 -4.29 19.14
CA SER A 36 -4.16 -3.40 18.23
C SER A 36 -3.26 -2.87 17.13
N SER A 37 -3.80 -2.67 15.92
CA SER A 37 -3.08 -1.98 14.83
C SER A 37 -3.09 -0.47 15.04
N SER A 38 -1.90 0.11 15.21
CA SER A 38 -1.71 1.56 15.26
C SER A 38 -2.06 2.24 13.94
N LYS A 39 -1.71 1.62 12.80
CA LYS A 39 -2.06 2.13 11.48
C LYS A 39 -3.55 2.16 11.21
N LEU A 40 -4.27 1.11 11.61
CA LEU A 40 -5.72 1.09 11.43
C LEU A 40 -6.40 2.18 12.28
N ARG A 41 -5.88 2.45 13.48
CA ARG A 41 -6.36 3.56 14.32
C ARG A 41 -6.15 4.91 13.63
N VAL A 42 -4.93 5.20 13.17
CA VAL A 42 -4.63 6.47 12.46
C VAL A 42 -5.43 6.58 11.16
N PHE A 43 -5.58 5.47 10.42
CA PHE A 43 -6.44 5.44 9.23
C PHE A 43 -7.89 5.80 9.56
N ALA A 44 -8.45 5.28 10.65
CA ALA A 44 -9.80 5.60 11.08
C ALA A 44 -9.95 7.10 11.42
N GLU A 45 -8.99 7.67 12.16
CA GLU A 45 -8.94 9.10 12.50
C GLU A 45 -8.90 9.97 11.23
N VAL A 46 -8.04 9.63 10.26
CA VAL A 46 -7.95 10.34 8.98
C VAL A 46 -9.25 10.21 8.18
N VAL A 47 -9.82 9.01 8.09
CA VAL A 47 -11.07 8.79 7.34
C VAL A 47 -12.22 9.58 7.94
N GLU A 48 -12.35 9.60 9.26
CA GLU A 48 -13.38 10.39 9.95
C GLU A 48 -13.32 11.86 9.55
N GLU A 49 -12.14 12.49 9.63
CA GLU A 49 -11.92 13.89 9.21
C GLU A 49 -12.28 14.13 7.74
N LEU A 50 -11.89 13.20 6.85
CA LEU A 50 -12.20 13.31 5.42
C LEU A 50 -13.69 13.23 5.15
N LEU A 51 -14.42 12.33 5.82
CA LEU A 51 -15.85 12.15 5.63
C LEU A 51 -16.65 13.33 6.15
N GLU A 52 -16.27 13.89 7.30
CA GLU A 52 -16.86 15.11 7.86
C GLU A 52 -16.74 16.30 6.90
N SER A 53 -15.62 16.36 6.17
CA SER A 53 -15.34 17.40 5.17
C SER A 53 -15.80 17.05 3.76
N HIS A 54 -16.57 15.97 3.58
CA HIS A 54 -17.09 15.49 2.30
C HIS A 54 -16.00 15.25 1.24
N HIS A 55 -14.86 14.72 1.66
CA HIS A 55 -13.79 14.26 0.79
C HIS A 55 -13.94 12.77 0.49
N LYS A 56 -13.44 12.37 -0.70
CA LYS A 56 -13.35 10.95 -1.08
C LYS A 56 -11.89 10.56 -1.21
N ALA A 57 -11.56 9.33 -0.82
CA ALA A 57 -10.18 8.87 -0.81
C ALA A 57 -9.94 7.55 -1.53
N LEU A 58 -8.81 7.46 -2.22
CA LEU A 58 -8.24 6.20 -2.68
C LEU A 58 -7.37 5.63 -1.57
N VAL A 59 -7.50 4.34 -1.28
CA VAL A 59 -6.73 3.67 -0.23
C VAL A 59 -5.97 2.51 -0.85
N PHE A 60 -4.64 2.59 -0.80
CA PHE A 60 -3.75 1.61 -1.40
C PHE A 60 -3.05 0.79 -0.33
N SER A 61 -2.93 -0.50 -0.60
CA SER A 61 -2.06 -1.41 0.14
C SER A 61 -1.50 -2.49 -0.79
N GLN A 62 -0.27 -2.94 -0.56
CA GLN A 62 0.27 -4.08 -1.29
C GLN A 62 -0.27 -5.42 -0.76
N PHE A 63 -0.85 -5.44 0.45
CA PHE A 63 -1.32 -6.64 1.13
C PHE A 63 -2.85 -6.70 1.06
N THR A 64 -3.39 -7.60 0.25
CA THR A 64 -4.85 -7.82 0.17
C THR A 64 -5.46 -8.22 1.52
N GLY A 65 -4.71 -8.94 2.36
CA GLY A 65 -5.13 -9.22 3.74
C GLY A 65 -5.27 -7.96 4.60
N HIS A 66 -4.42 -6.94 4.38
CA HIS A 66 -4.57 -5.66 5.08
C HIS A 66 -5.83 -4.93 4.61
N LEU A 67 -6.10 -4.92 3.30
CA LEU A 67 -7.35 -4.40 2.76
C LEU A 67 -8.57 -5.14 3.30
N ALA A 68 -8.49 -6.45 3.53
CA ALA A 68 -9.57 -7.22 4.15
C ALA A 68 -9.87 -6.72 5.57
N LEU A 69 -8.85 -6.51 6.40
CA LEU A 69 -9.01 -5.95 7.75
C LEU A 69 -9.54 -4.51 7.74
N ILE A 70 -9.15 -3.71 6.73
CA ILE A 70 -9.71 -2.37 6.53
C ILE A 70 -11.19 -2.45 6.19
N ARG A 71 -11.60 -3.36 5.28
CA ARG A 71 -13.01 -3.57 4.96
C ARG A 71 -13.83 -3.98 6.18
N GLU A 72 -13.34 -4.91 6.98
CA GLU A 72 -14.01 -5.29 8.23
C GLU A 72 -14.21 -4.10 9.18
N HIS A 73 -13.25 -3.18 9.21
CA HIS A 73 -13.38 -1.94 9.96
C HIS A 73 -14.47 -1.04 9.35
N LEU A 74 -14.40 -0.76 8.05
CA LEU A 74 -15.36 0.10 7.34
C LEU A 74 -16.79 -0.45 7.41
N ASP A 75 -16.97 -1.76 7.25
CA ASP A 75 -18.28 -2.44 7.33
C ASP A 75 -18.91 -2.25 8.72
N ARG A 76 -18.11 -2.34 9.80
CA ARG A 76 -18.57 -2.13 11.18
C ARG A 76 -18.98 -0.68 11.43
N GLU A 77 -18.20 0.27 10.89
CA GLU A 77 -18.50 1.70 10.99
C GLU A 77 -19.54 2.16 9.94
N LYS A 78 -20.02 1.24 9.09
CA LYS A 78 -21.00 1.49 8.00
C LYS A 78 -20.53 2.54 6.98
N ILE A 79 -19.22 2.62 6.73
CA ILE A 79 -18.63 3.50 5.74
C ILE A 79 -18.70 2.83 4.37
N SER A 80 -19.18 3.56 3.36
CA SER A 80 -19.34 2.99 2.01
C SER A 80 -18.00 2.98 1.26
N TYR A 81 -17.72 1.90 0.53
CA TYR A 81 -16.50 1.80 -0.26
C TYR A 81 -16.64 0.94 -1.52
N GLN A 82 -15.79 1.20 -2.50
CA GLN A 82 -15.48 0.29 -3.59
C GLN A 82 -14.20 -0.49 -3.29
N TYR A 83 -14.07 -1.69 -3.86
CA TYR A 83 -12.90 -2.56 -3.66
C TYR A 83 -12.44 -3.15 -4.98
N LEU A 84 -11.14 -3.13 -5.24
CA LEU A 84 -10.55 -3.69 -6.45
C LEU A 84 -9.20 -4.34 -6.14
N ASP A 85 -9.01 -5.56 -6.64
CA ASP A 85 -7.73 -6.25 -6.59
C ASP A 85 -7.33 -6.92 -7.91
N GLY A 86 -6.15 -7.54 -7.91
CA GLY A 86 -5.59 -8.22 -9.08
C GLY A 86 -6.40 -9.43 -9.56
N THR A 87 -7.35 -9.91 -8.75
CA THR A 87 -8.25 -11.02 -9.11
C THR A 87 -9.59 -10.53 -9.67
N THR A 88 -9.86 -9.21 -9.58
CA THR A 88 -11.12 -8.61 -10.04
C THR A 88 -11.22 -8.68 -11.58
N PRO A 89 -12.25 -9.33 -12.14
CA PRO A 89 -12.44 -9.43 -13.59
C PRO A 89 -12.56 -8.06 -14.26
N ALA A 90 -12.14 -7.95 -15.51
CA ALA A 90 -12.09 -6.67 -16.23
C ALA A 90 -13.44 -5.93 -16.27
N ARG A 91 -14.53 -6.65 -16.51
CA ARG A 91 -15.89 -6.09 -16.54
C ARG A 91 -16.31 -5.53 -15.18
N GLU A 92 -16.02 -6.25 -14.11
CA GLU A 92 -16.35 -5.83 -12.75
C GLU A 92 -15.49 -4.64 -12.30
N ARG A 93 -14.22 -4.62 -12.72
CA ARG A 93 -13.33 -3.47 -12.53
C ARG A 93 -13.93 -2.19 -13.13
N ILE A 94 -14.37 -2.23 -14.39
CA ILE A 94 -15.00 -1.07 -15.05
C ILE A 94 -16.23 -0.62 -14.24
N ARG A 95 -17.12 -1.56 -13.91
CA ARG A 95 -18.33 -1.27 -13.13
C ARG A 95 -18.03 -0.56 -11.81
N ARG A 96 -17.02 -1.01 -11.05
CA ARG A 96 -16.66 -0.41 -9.75
C ARG A 96 -16.03 0.97 -9.88
N VAL A 97 -15.23 1.17 -10.93
CA VAL A 97 -14.66 2.47 -11.26
C VAL A 97 -15.77 3.45 -11.63
N ASP A 98 -16.70 3.04 -12.49
CA ASP A 98 -17.82 3.88 -12.90
C ASP A 98 -18.73 4.20 -11.70
N ALA A 99 -19.00 3.24 -10.82
CA ALA A 99 -19.78 3.44 -9.60
C ALA A 99 -19.11 4.47 -8.67
N PHE A 100 -17.80 4.35 -8.42
CA PHE A 100 -17.07 5.32 -7.60
C PHE A 100 -17.09 6.72 -8.20
N GLN A 101 -16.86 6.83 -9.52
CA GLN A 101 -16.89 8.09 -10.25
C GLN A 101 -18.30 8.72 -10.27
N ALA A 102 -19.35 7.91 -10.22
CA ALA A 102 -20.74 8.35 -10.07
C ALA A 102 -21.11 8.72 -8.61
N GLY A 103 -20.19 8.58 -7.66
CA GLY A 103 -20.36 8.95 -6.26
C GLY A 103 -20.70 7.79 -5.32
N GLU A 104 -20.82 6.55 -5.82
CA GLU A 104 -21.08 5.37 -5.01
C GLU A 104 -19.81 4.87 -4.31
N GLY A 105 -19.70 5.14 -3.01
CA GLY A 105 -18.54 4.79 -2.17
C GLY A 105 -17.76 6.03 -1.76
N ASP A 106 -17.50 6.18 -0.48
CA ASP A 106 -16.70 7.27 0.08
C ASP A 106 -15.20 6.98 -0.07
N LEU A 107 -14.84 5.70 -0.02
CA LEU A 107 -13.49 5.21 -0.20
C LEU A 107 -13.38 4.26 -1.38
N PHE A 108 -12.22 4.20 -2.03
CA PHE A 108 -11.90 3.15 -2.99
C PHE A 108 -10.63 2.41 -2.58
N LEU A 109 -10.81 1.19 -2.08
CA LEU A 109 -9.74 0.29 -1.69
C LEU A 109 -9.15 -0.40 -2.92
N ILE A 110 -7.85 -0.23 -3.16
CA ILE A 110 -7.18 -0.76 -4.35
C ILE A 110 -5.91 -1.50 -3.93
N SER A 111 -5.81 -2.78 -4.26
CA SER A 111 -4.53 -3.46 -4.13
C SER A 111 -3.57 -3.00 -5.22
N LEU A 112 -2.30 -2.85 -4.87
CA LEU A 112 -1.34 -2.22 -5.77
C LEU A 112 -1.09 -3.01 -7.07
N LYS A 113 -1.23 -4.34 -7.05
CA LYS A 113 -1.18 -5.18 -8.27
C LYS A 113 -2.24 -4.79 -9.30
N ALA A 114 -3.34 -4.18 -8.86
CA ALA A 114 -4.43 -3.75 -9.71
C ALA A 114 -4.38 -2.25 -10.07
N GLY A 115 -3.52 -1.48 -9.39
CA GLY A 115 -3.27 -0.06 -9.66
C GLY A 115 -2.54 0.20 -10.98
N GLY A 116 -1.78 -0.79 -11.49
CA GLY A 116 -1.05 -0.69 -12.77
C GLY A 116 -1.92 -0.65 -14.03
N LEU A 117 -3.26 -0.67 -13.89
CA LEU A 117 -4.19 -0.88 -15.00
C LEU A 117 -4.72 0.40 -15.67
N GLY A 118 -4.15 1.57 -15.36
CA GLY A 118 -4.51 2.79 -16.10
C GLY A 118 -5.79 3.51 -15.63
N LEU A 119 -6.28 3.21 -14.42
CA LEU A 119 -7.58 3.68 -13.91
C LEU A 119 -7.71 5.22 -13.89
N ASN A 120 -8.91 5.74 -14.14
CA ASN A 120 -9.24 7.16 -13.98
C ASN A 120 -10.15 7.35 -12.76
N LEU A 121 -9.66 8.02 -11.72
CA LEU A 121 -10.29 8.05 -10.40
C LEU A 121 -10.34 9.49 -9.84
N THR A 122 -10.71 10.44 -10.69
CA THR A 122 -10.78 11.88 -10.39
C THR A 122 -11.84 12.27 -9.35
N ALA A 123 -12.75 11.37 -8.97
CA ALA A 123 -13.73 11.61 -7.91
C ALA A 123 -13.10 11.67 -6.51
N ALA A 124 -11.88 11.14 -6.32
CA ALA A 124 -11.14 11.25 -5.09
C ALA A 124 -10.09 12.37 -5.17
N ASP A 125 -10.02 13.17 -4.12
CA ASP A 125 -9.03 14.22 -3.91
C ASP A 125 -8.03 13.89 -2.79
N TYR A 126 -8.20 12.73 -2.14
CA TYR A 126 -7.23 12.17 -1.20
C TYR A 126 -6.72 10.80 -1.65
N VAL A 127 -5.46 10.54 -1.36
CA VAL A 127 -4.82 9.23 -1.59
C VAL A 127 -4.09 8.81 -0.34
N ILE A 128 -4.41 7.63 0.17
CA ILE A 128 -3.82 7.07 1.40
C ILE A 128 -3.05 5.81 1.04
N HIS A 129 -1.73 5.85 1.23
CA HIS A 129 -0.86 4.68 1.18
C HIS A 129 -0.75 4.08 2.58
N MET A 130 -1.34 2.90 2.77
CA MET A 130 -1.33 2.18 4.05
C MET A 130 0.02 1.56 4.38
N ASP A 131 0.86 1.33 3.38
CA ASP A 131 2.19 0.75 3.55
C ASP A 131 3.15 1.29 2.49
N PRO A 132 4.40 1.63 2.86
CA PRO A 132 5.38 2.15 1.92
C PRO A 132 5.79 1.04 0.96
N TRP A 133 5.79 1.37 -0.33
CA TRP A 133 6.11 0.43 -1.39
C TRP A 133 7.57 0.50 -1.79
N TRP A 134 8.16 -0.63 -2.20
CA TRP A 134 9.58 -0.65 -2.52
C TRP A 134 9.97 0.32 -3.63
N ASN A 135 9.10 0.56 -4.60
CA ASN A 135 9.32 1.49 -5.70
C ASN A 135 8.45 2.77 -5.56
N PRO A 136 9.03 3.92 -5.21
CA PRO A 136 8.30 5.18 -5.08
C PRO A 136 7.50 5.57 -6.32
N ALA A 137 7.97 5.21 -7.52
CA ALA A 137 7.33 5.61 -8.77
C ALA A 137 5.91 5.03 -8.93
N VAL A 138 5.60 3.90 -8.28
CA VAL A 138 4.25 3.33 -8.33
C VAL A 138 3.32 3.97 -7.30
N GLU A 139 3.85 4.51 -6.20
CA GLU A 139 3.05 5.38 -5.34
C GLU A 139 2.69 6.67 -6.07
N ASP A 140 3.67 7.29 -6.74
CA ASP A 140 3.46 8.48 -7.57
C ASP A 140 2.43 8.16 -8.68
N GLN A 141 2.56 7.02 -9.35
CA GLN A 141 1.60 6.57 -10.37
C GLN A 141 0.20 6.32 -9.80
N ALA A 142 0.08 5.89 -8.54
CA ALA A 142 -1.20 5.70 -7.88
C ALA A 142 -1.85 7.06 -7.54
N ALA A 143 -1.07 8.03 -7.10
CA ALA A 143 -1.52 9.41 -6.89
C ALA A 143 -1.95 10.09 -8.21
N ASP A 144 -1.23 9.85 -9.30
CA ASP A 144 -1.54 10.33 -10.65
C ASP A 144 -2.92 9.84 -11.15
N ARG A 145 -3.53 8.83 -10.54
CA ARG A 145 -4.88 8.36 -10.90
C ARG A 145 -5.98 9.33 -10.47
N ALA A 146 -5.77 10.02 -9.35
CA ALA A 146 -6.61 11.09 -8.87
C ALA A 146 -6.22 12.43 -9.50
N HIS A 147 -4.91 12.66 -9.69
CA HIS A 147 -4.36 13.87 -10.31
C HIS A 147 -4.42 13.80 -11.86
N ARG A 148 -5.63 13.65 -12.41
CA ARG A 148 -5.90 13.57 -13.85
C ARG A 148 -6.76 14.74 -14.33
N ILE A 149 -6.77 14.97 -15.65
CA ILE A 149 -7.66 15.94 -16.31
C ILE A 149 -9.11 15.59 -15.91
N GLY A 150 -9.81 16.56 -15.31
CA GLY A 150 -11.14 16.39 -14.73
C GLY A 150 -11.18 16.49 -13.21
N GLN A 151 -10.03 16.40 -12.53
CA GLN A 151 -9.92 16.77 -11.12
C GLN A 151 -9.97 18.30 -10.97
N THR A 152 -10.76 18.78 -10.02
CA THR A 152 -10.98 20.21 -9.75
C THR A 152 -10.45 20.65 -8.37
N ARG A 153 -10.11 19.69 -7.50
CA ARG A 153 -9.57 19.92 -6.15
C ARG A 153 -8.09 19.53 -6.06
N PRO A 154 -7.29 20.19 -5.21
CA PRO A 154 -5.92 19.75 -4.94
C PRO A 154 -5.91 18.30 -4.41
N VAL A 155 -5.03 17.47 -4.96
CA VAL A 155 -4.89 16.08 -4.52
C VAL A 155 -3.89 16.01 -3.36
N THR A 156 -4.32 15.48 -2.21
CA THR A 156 -3.48 15.30 -1.03
C THR A 156 -3.10 13.83 -0.86
N VAL A 157 -1.81 13.55 -0.65
CA VAL A 157 -1.29 12.18 -0.49
C VAL A 157 -0.81 11.96 0.94
N TYR A 158 -1.44 11.04 1.65
CA TYR A 158 -1.00 10.54 2.94
C TYR A 158 -0.23 9.23 2.78
N ARG A 159 0.93 9.13 3.44
CA ARG A 159 1.71 7.90 3.53
C ARG A 159 1.86 7.51 4.99
N LEU A 160 1.25 6.38 5.37
CA LEU A 160 1.33 5.87 6.73
C LEU A 160 2.57 4.99 6.89
N VAL A 161 3.47 5.40 7.78
CA VAL A 161 4.74 4.74 8.07
C VAL A 161 4.82 4.48 9.57
N THR A 162 5.06 3.23 9.98
CA THR A 162 5.25 2.91 11.40
C THR A 162 6.67 3.28 11.83
N THR A 163 6.78 4.15 12.84
CA THR A 163 8.05 4.65 13.37
C THR A 163 8.86 3.56 14.07
N ASP A 164 10.18 3.68 14.04
CA ASP A 164 11.13 2.72 14.62
C ASP A 164 10.96 1.29 14.07
N THR A 165 10.60 1.17 12.79
CA THR A 165 10.41 -0.13 12.12
C THR A 165 11.12 -0.25 10.78
N ILE A 166 10.98 -1.43 10.16
CA ILE A 166 11.41 -1.71 8.80
C ILE A 166 10.85 -0.71 7.78
N GLU A 167 9.67 -0.14 8.03
CA GLU A 167 9.02 0.77 7.09
C GLU A 167 9.75 2.12 6.98
N GLU A 168 10.20 2.71 8.09
CA GLU A 168 11.02 3.93 8.04
C GLU A 168 12.33 3.70 7.27
N LYS A 169 12.94 2.53 7.44
CA LYS A 169 14.17 2.17 6.73
C LYS A 169 13.92 2.02 5.23
N ILE A 170 12.78 1.46 4.83
CA ILE A 170 12.36 1.38 3.43
C ILE A 170 12.17 2.78 2.86
N VAL A 171 11.49 3.67 3.59
CA VAL A 171 11.29 5.07 3.17
C VAL A 171 12.62 5.80 3.05
N LYS A 172 13.53 5.64 4.02
CA LYS A 172 14.88 6.20 3.96
C LYS A 172 15.66 5.69 2.75
N LEU A 173 15.56 4.39 2.44
CA LEU A 173 16.19 3.79 1.26
C LEU A 173 15.66 4.41 -0.05
N HIS A 174 14.38 4.79 -0.13
CA HIS A 174 13.85 5.51 -1.29
C HIS A 174 14.57 6.83 -1.52
N HIS A 175 14.82 7.59 -0.45
CA HIS A 175 15.48 8.89 -0.53
C HIS A 175 16.94 8.77 -0.95
N GLU A 176 17.64 7.77 -0.42
CA GLU A 176 19.08 7.58 -0.69
C GLU A 176 19.34 6.95 -2.06
N LYS A 177 18.46 6.04 -2.50
CA LYS A 177 18.78 5.05 -3.54
C LYS A 177 17.57 4.69 -4.42
N ARG A 178 16.94 5.69 -5.07
CA ARG A 178 15.79 5.50 -5.99
C ARG A 178 15.96 4.38 -7.03
N ASN A 179 17.17 4.15 -7.54
CA ASN A 179 17.42 3.12 -8.56
C ASN A 179 17.44 1.67 -8.00
N LEU A 180 17.72 1.50 -6.70
CA LEU A 180 17.79 0.16 -6.04
C LEU A 180 16.42 -0.37 -5.63
N ALA A 181 15.45 0.51 -5.46
CA ALA A 181 14.05 0.20 -5.20
C ALA A 181 13.41 -0.64 -6.32
N ASN A 182 13.75 -0.36 -7.57
CA ASN A 182 13.16 -1.01 -8.75
C ASN A 182 13.59 -2.49 -8.89
N SER A 183 14.79 -2.85 -8.43
CA SER A 183 15.38 -4.17 -8.64
C SER A 183 14.93 -5.24 -7.64
N LEU A 184 14.32 -4.84 -6.51
CA LEU A 184 13.92 -5.75 -5.43
C LEU A 184 12.67 -6.58 -5.73
N LEU A 185 11.76 -6.07 -6.57
CA LEU A 185 10.45 -6.69 -6.80
C LEU A 185 10.25 -7.26 -8.20
N GLU A 186 11.00 -6.79 -9.20
CA GLU A 186 10.68 -7.15 -10.59
C GLU A 186 11.24 -8.50 -11.02
N GLY A 187 12.21 -9.08 -10.31
CA GLY A 187 12.86 -10.33 -10.75
C GLY A 187 13.50 -10.22 -12.14
N THR A 188 13.62 -9.01 -12.69
CA THR A 188 14.18 -8.69 -13.99
C THR A 188 15.70 -8.63 -13.85
N ASP A 189 16.39 -9.16 -14.86
CA ASP A 189 17.85 -9.35 -14.89
C ASP A 189 18.63 -8.04 -15.12
N SER A 190 18.05 -6.90 -14.75
CA SER A 190 18.55 -5.58 -15.10
C SER A 190 19.18 -4.86 -13.90
N GLY A 191 20.49 -5.05 -13.73
CA GLY A 191 21.42 -3.96 -13.41
C GLY A 191 21.82 -3.71 -11.95
N ALA A 192 20.96 -3.88 -10.94
CA ALA A 192 21.35 -3.56 -9.57
C ALA A 192 20.60 -4.40 -8.51
N ARG A 193 20.84 -5.71 -8.44
CA ARG A 193 20.28 -6.53 -7.34
C ARG A 193 20.81 -6.04 -6.00
N VAL A 194 19.92 -5.71 -5.07
CA VAL A 194 20.29 -5.39 -3.68
C VAL A 194 21.02 -6.58 -3.08
N SER A 195 22.16 -6.32 -2.45
CA SER A 195 22.96 -7.36 -1.85
C SER A 195 22.25 -7.96 -0.62
N ALA A 196 22.57 -9.20 -0.28
CA ALA A 196 22.06 -9.81 0.95
C ALA A 196 22.49 -9.02 2.21
N ASP A 197 23.63 -8.33 2.16
CA ASP A 197 24.15 -7.54 3.27
C ASP A 197 23.36 -6.23 3.44
N GLU A 198 23.02 -5.53 2.35
CA GLU A 198 22.13 -4.36 2.39
C GLU A 198 20.72 -4.73 2.91
N LEU A 199 20.17 -5.89 2.51
CA LEU A 199 18.91 -6.37 3.06
C LEU A 199 19.01 -6.73 4.55
N LEU A 200 20.16 -7.25 4.99
CA LEU A 200 20.40 -7.54 6.40
C LEU A 200 20.50 -6.26 7.24
N GLU A 201 21.06 -5.18 6.70
CA GLU A 201 21.10 -3.88 7.40
C GLU A 201 19.70 -3.35 7.71
N LEU A 202 18.73 -3.59 6.83
CA LEU A 202 17.33 -3.25 7.09
C LEU A 202 16.77 -3.97 8.34
N ILE A 203 17.25 -5.18 8.62
CA ILE A 203 16.84 -5.97 9.80
C ILE A 203 17.68 -5.60 11.04
N ARG A 204 18.99 -5.37 10.89
CA ARG A 204 20.01 -5.38 11.97
C ARG A 204 20.07 -4.15 12.88
N ALA A 205 19.05 -3.31 12.89
CA ALA A 205 18.97 -2.17 13.81
C ALA A 205 17.54 -2.04 14.36
N SER A 206 17.06 -3.12 14.96
CA SER A 206 15.79 -3.16 15.69
C SER A 206 16.11 -3.30 17.17
#